data_AF-A0A3Q3IQ54-F1
#
_entry.id   AF-A0A3Q3IQ54-F1
#
_cell.length_a   1.000
_cell.length_b   1.000
_cell.length_c   1.000
_cell.angle_alpha   90.00
_cell.angle_beta   90.00
_cell.angle_gamma   90.00
#
_symmetry.space_group_name_H-M   'P 1'
#
loop_
_entity.id
_entity.type
_entity.pdbx_description
1 polymer ?
#
loop_
_entity_poly.entity_id
_entity_poly.type
_entity_poly.pdbx_seq_one_letter_code
_entity_poly.pdbx_strand_id
1 'polypeptide(L)'
;MGAYYCAICRQTTFKGKTHVFGKNHQSRLRVVLLKFLEKVKEARRTLKKPQVEKFESTQHKKTFWCYCCGLEVERNITDGNMTVLYGGLLEHMCTPEHRKNTHKFWWDNKADPKLRDKVIITEEDIERFKAEVANVLESFVEKEDELIKQQADYIRAQEKHRHEVLQSLLEVCFPWM
;
A
#
# COMPACT_ATOMS: atom_id res chain seq x y z
N MET A 1 19.86 38.18 7.97
CA MET A 1 19.53 36.83 8.49
C MET A 1 18.16 36.46 7.99
N GLY A 2 18.03 35.44 7.14
CA GLY A 2 16.71 34.99 6.68
C GLY A 2 16.05 34.09 7.70
N ALA A 3 14.74 34.21 7.92
CA ALA A 3 13.97 33.18 8.60
C ALA A 3 13.74 31.99 7.65
N TYR A 4 13.55 30.78 8.20
CA TYR A 4 13.15 29.59 7.45
C TYR A 4 12.18 28.75 8.28
N TYR A 5 11.29 28.02 7.61
CA TYR A 5 10.37 27.12 8.29
C TYR A 5 10.98 25.73 8.43
N CYS A 6 10.98 25.18 9.65
CA CYS A 6 11.40 23.81 9.90
C CYS A 6 10.17 22.88 9.94
N ALA A 7 10.02 22.00 8.94
CA ALA A 7 8.91 21.05 8.88
C ALA A 7 8.87 20.05 10.05
N ILE A 8 10.04 19.71 10.62
CA ILE A 8 10.15 18.81 11.78
C ILE A 8 9.68 19.49 13.07
N CYS A 9 10.05 20.77 13.25
CA CYS A 9 9.66 21.53 14.43
C CYS A 9 8.34 22.30 14.26
N ARG A 10 7.79 22.37 13.04
CA ARG A 10 6.59 23.13 12.68
C ARG A 10 6.61 24.58 13.14
N GLN A 11 7.77 25.21 13.02
CA GLN A 11 7.98 26.59 13.46
C GLN A 11 9.00 27.27 12.56
N THR A 12 8.84 28.59 12.43
CA THR A 12 9.81 29.45 11.76
C THR A 12 10.99 29.71 12.70
N THR A 13 12.20 29.47 12.21
CA THR A 13 13.45 29.69 12.94
C THR A 13 14.38 30.58 12.13
N PHE A 14 15.28 31.29 12.80
CA PHE A 14 16.27 32.10 12.12
C PHE A 14 17.39 31.21 11.55
N LYS A 15 17.84 31.50 10.32
CA LYS A 15 18.92 30.75 9.67
C LYS A 15 20.17 30.73 10.55
N GLY A 16 20.62 29.51 10.87
CA GLY A 16 21.82 29.20 11.65
C GLY A 16 21.93 27.70 11.93
N LYS A 17 23.16 27.18 12.07
CA LYS A 17 23.39 25.74 12.32
C LYS A 17 22.85 25.29 13.69
N THR A 18 22.70 26.21 14.64
CA THR A 18 22.33 25.95 16.04
C THR A 18 20.99 25.24 16.20
N HIS A 19 19.99 25.55 15.37
CA HIS A 19 18.65 24.95 15.51
C HIS A 19 18.68 23.43 15.28
N VAL A 20 19.35 22.99 14.20
CA VAL A 20 19.37 21.59 13.79
C VAL A 20 20.08 20.72 14.82
N PHE A 21 21.11 21.25 15.50
CA PHE A 21 21.81 20.55 16.59
C PHE A 21 21.09 20.64 17.95
N GLY A 22 20.03 21.45 18.06
CA GLY A 22 19.29 21.64 19.30
C GLY A 22 18.57 20.38 19.77
N LYS A 23 18.58 20.12 21.08
CA LYS A 23 17.94 18.93 21.71
C LYS A 23 16.48 18.78 21.30
N ASN A 24 15.72 19.88 21.24
CA ASN A 24 14.30 19.87 20.86
C ASN A 24 14.10 19.41 19.41
N HIS A 25 14.92 19.89 18.47
CA HIS A 25 14.86 19.46 17.08
C HIS A 25 15.20 17.98 16.96
N GLN A 26 16.33 17.55 17.55
CA GLN A 26 16.80 16.17 17.47
C GLN A 26 15.84 15.16 18.12
N SER A 27 15.20 15.51 19.24
CA SER A 27 14.18 14.66 19.85
C SER A 27 12.95 14.51 18.95
N ARG A 28 12.47 15.61 18.34
CA ARG A 28 11.34 15.57 17.40
C ARG A 28 11.69 14.79 16.13
N LEU A 29 12.87 15.01 15.58
CA LEU A 29 13.40 14.29 14.42
C LEU A 29 13.44 12.79 14.69
N ARG A 30 13.90 12.36 15.87
CA ARG A 30 13.92 10.93 16.24
C ARG A 30 12.51 10.33 16.23
N VAL A 31 11.52 11.00 16.81
CA VAL A 31 10.12 10.52 16.82
C VAL A 31 9.56 10.43 15.40
N VAL A 32 9.82 11.45 14.57
CA VAL A 32 9.40 11.47 13.16
C VAL A 32 10.02 10.31 12.39
N LEU A 33 11.34 10.13 12.52
CA LEU A 33 12.07 9.05 11.85
C LEU A 33 11.61 7.68 12.34
N LEU A 34 11.38 7.48 13.63
CA LEU A 34 10.86 6.20 14.15
C LEU A 34 9.51 5.84 13.51
N LYS A 35 8.56 6.79 13.47
CA LYS A 35 7.25 6.57 12.83
C LYS A 35 7.39 6.31 11.33
N PHE A 36 8.29 7.02 10.66
CA PHE A 36 8.53 6.85 9.23
C PHE A 36 9.17 5.47 8.93
N LEU A 37 10.17 5.08 9.71
CA LEU A 37 10.86 3.80 9.58
C LEU A 37 9.94 2.62 9.82
N GLU A 38 9.03 2.67 10.80
CA GLU A 38 8.08 1.59 11.02
C GLU A 38 7.13 1.41 9.82
N LYS A 39 6.68 2.50 9.17
CA LYS A 39 5.90 2.41 7.93
C LYS A 39 6.68 1.75 6.79
N VAL A 40 7.94 2.13 6.59
CA VAL A 40 8.79 1.51 5.55
C VAL A 40 9.09 0.05 5.88
N LYS A 41 9.31 -0.27 7.15
CA LYS A 41 9.56 -1.63 7.62
C LYS A 41 8.34 -2.53 7.43
N GLU A 42 7.13 -2.04 7.66
CA GLU A 42 5.89 -2.76 7.32
C GLU A 42 5.84 -3.09 5.83
N ALA A 43 6.09 -2.10 4.97
CA ALA A 43 6.12 -2.31 3.51
C ALA A 43 7.21 -3.32 3.11
N ARG A 44 8.40 -3.25 3.69
CA ARG A 44 9.47 -4.21 3.40
C ARG A 44 9.11 -5.66 3.71
N ARG A 45 8.17 -5.91 4.63
CA ARG A 45 7.71 -7.29 4.93
C ARG A 45 6.93 -7.89 3.75
N THR A 46 6.32 -7.06 2.89
CA THR A 46 5.57 -7.53 1.72
C THR A 46 6.47 -7.80 0.50
N LEU A 47 7.75 -7.40 0.52
CA LEU A 47 8.71 -7.68 -0.56
C LEU A 47 8.84 -9.18 -0.89
N LYS A 48 8.76 -10.04 0.12
CA LYS A 48 8.85 -11.51 -0.06
C LYS A 48 7.50 -12.19 -0.27
N LYS A 49 6.42 -11.55 0.18
CA LYS A 49 5.07 -12.09 0.12
C LYS A 49 4.11 -10.94 -0.12
N PRO A 50 3.94 -10.54 -1.40
CA PRO A 50 3.02 -9.49 -1.76
C PRO A 50 1.59 -9.86 -1.34
N GLN A 51 0.79 -8.84 -1.05
CA GLN A 51 -0.62 -9.00 -0.70
C GLN A 51 -1.46 -8.30 -1.75
N VAL A 52 -2.35 -9.08 -2.35
CA VAL A 52 -3.30 -8.63 -3.35
C VAL A 52 -4.69 -8.85 -2.78
N GLU A 53 -5.51 -7.81 -2.84
CA GLU A 53 -6.89 -7.83 -2.36
C GLU A 53 -7.82 -7.25 -3.42
N LYS A 54 -9.10 -7.60 -3.37
CA LYS A 54 -10.13 -6.95 -4.17
C LYS A 54 -10.19 -5.47 -3.81
N PHE A 55 -10.34 -4.58 -4.79
CA PHE A 55 -10.32 -3.15 -4.52
C PHE A 55 -11.55 -2.70 -3.72
N GLU A 56 -11.30 -2.05 -2.59
CA GLU A 56 -12.31 -1.34 -1.80
C GLU A 56 -11.87 0.10 -1.55
N SER A 57 -12.64 1.06 -2.06
CA SER A 57 -12.26 2.48 -2.07
C SER A 57 -12.04 3.07 -0.68
N THR A 58 -12.81 2.64 0.32
CA THR A 58 -12.71 3.09 1.72
C THR A 58 -11.48 2.54 2.42
N GLN A 59 -10.96 1.40 1.97
CA GLN A 59 -9.86 0.69 2.62
C GLN A 59 -8.50 0.93 1.93
N HIS A 60 -8.51 1.08 0.60
CA HIS A 60 -7.31 0.96 -0.23
C HIS A 60 -6.77 2.27 -0.78
N LYS A 61 -7.59 3.34 -0.84
CA LYS A 61 -7.12 4.71 -1.16
C LYS A 61 -6.46 5.36 0.07
N LYS A 62 -5.35 4.78 0.51
CA LYS A 62 -4.55 5.27 1.63
C LYS A 62 -3.27 5.89 1.12
N THR A 63 -2.90 7.01 1.70
CA THR A 63 -1.63 7.70 1.43
C THR A 63 -0.69 7.62 2.64
N PHE A 64 0.57 7.95 2.43
CA PHE A 64 1.50 8.27 3.51
C PHE A 64 2.36 9.49 3.17
N TRP A 65 2.72 10.24 4.20
CA TRP A 65 3.66 11.35 4.06
C TRP A 65 5.11 10.85 4.03
N CYS A 66 5.83 11.15 2.95
CA CYS A 66 7.27 10.93 2.87
C CYS A 66 8.02 12.18 3.37
N TYR A 67 8.72 12.06 4.49
CA TYR A 67 9.47 13.18 5.08
C TYR A 67 10.71 13.57 4.26
N CYS A 68 11.33 12.62 3.56
CA CYS A 68 12.48 12.89 2.69
C CYS A 68 12.09 13.80 1.54
N CYS A 69 10.97 13.49 0.89
CA CYS A 69 10.51 14.14 -0.32
C CYS A 69 9.55 15.30 -0.05
N GLY A 70 8.96 15.36 1.14
CA GLY A 70 7.97 16.40 1.50
C GLY A 70 6.69 16.30 0.71
N LEU A 71 6.24 15.07 0.39
CA LEU A 71 5.07 14.82 -0.44
C LEU A 71 4.22 13.68 0.11
N GLU A 72 2.94 13.73 -0.23
CA GLU A 72 1.97 12.68 0.04
C GLU A 72 2.02 11.65 -1.10
N VAL A 73 2.24 10.38 -0.74
CA VAL A 73 2.45 9.26 -1.68
C VAL A 73 1.32 8.26 -1.50
N GLU A 74 0.83 7.68 -2.59
CA GLU A 74 -0.06 6.53 -2.54
C GLU A 74 0.61 5.35 -1.84
N ARG A 75 -0.07 4.77 -0.85
CA ARG A 75 0.45 3.61 -0.12
C ARG A 75 0.39 2.36 -0.98
N ASN A 76 -0.71 2.17 -1.69
CA ASN A 76 -1.03 0.96 -2.44
C ASN A 76 -1.06 1.28 -3.95
N ILE A 77 -0.98 0.24 -4.79
CA ILE A 77 -1.25 0.35 -6.23
C ILE A 77 -2.61 -0.29 -6.49
N THR A 78 -3.47 0.35 -7.28
CA THR A 78 -4.79 -0.18 -7.64
C THR A 78 -5.09 0.08 -9.11
N ASP A 79 -5.80 -0.86 -9.74
CA ASP A 79 -6.35 -0.75 -11.09
C ASP A 79 -7.88 -0.54 -11.10
N GLY A 80 -8.48 -0.38 -9.92
CA GLY A 80 -9.94 -0.25 -9.73
C GLY A 80 -10.69 -1.56 -9.47
N ASN A 81 -10.09 -2.71 -9.77
CA ASN A 81 -10.65 -4.03 -9.46
C ASN A 81 -9.89 -4.72 -8.32
N MET A 82 -8.59 -4.47 -8.25
CA MET A 82 -7.64 -5.11 -7.35
C MET A 82 -6.74 -4.05 -6.70
N THR A 83 -6.05 -4.45 -5.64
CA THR A 83 -5.08 -3.61 -4.93
C THR A 83 -3.88 -4.43 -4.50
N VAL A 84 -2.69 -3.96 -4.88
CA VAL A 84 -1.43 -4.44 -4.32
C VAL A 84 -1.08 -3.58 -3.11
N LEU A 85 -1.14 -4.18 -1.92
CA LEU A 85 -0.85 -3.47 -0.68
C LEU A 85 0.61 -3.05 -0.60
N TYR A 86 0.84 -1.82 -0.12
CA TYR A 86 2.16 -1.19 0.01
C TYR A 86 2.96 -0.99 -1.30
N GLY A 87 2.41 -1.38 -2.46
CA GLY A 87 3.10 -1.27 -3.74
C GLY A 87 3.57 0.16 -4.06
N GLY A 88 2.70 1.16 -3.85
CA GLY A 88 3.02 2.56 -4.16
C GLY A 88 4.09 3.13 -3.24
N LEU A 89 4.09 2.72 -1.97
CA LEU A 89 5.16 3.05 -1.03
C LEU A 89 6.48 2.44 -1.49
N LEU A 90 6.49 1.16 -1.84
CA LEU A 90 7.70 0.45 -2.27
C LEU A 90 8.29 1.09 -3.53
N GLU A 91 7.47 1.34 -4.55
CA GLU A 91 7.91 2.00 -5.78
C GLU A 91 8.50 3.39 -5.51
N HIS A 92 7.84 4.20 -4.66
CA HIS A 92 8.37 5.50 -4.27
C HIS A 92 9.76 5.41 -3.61
N MET A 93 9.96 4.47 -2.68
CA MET A 93 11.23 4.31 -1.94
C MET A 93 12.39 3.83 -2.82
N CYS A 94 12.11 3.32 -4.01
CA CYS A 94 13.10 2.91 -5.01
C CYS A 94 13.48 4.03 -5.99
N THR A 95 12.69 5.12 -6.07
CA THR A 95 12.96 6.19 -7.03
C THR A 95 14.31 6.89 -6.79
N PRO A 96 15.04 7.25 -7.86
CA PRO A 96 16.29 8.00 -7.72
C PRO A 96 16.07 9.36 -7.06
N GLU A 97 14.91 9.99 -7.28
CA GLU A 97 14.49 11.23 -6.63
C GLU A 97 14.41 11.05 -5.11
N HIS A 98 13.77 9.97 -4.64
CA HIS A 98 13.68 9.68 -3.21
C HIS A 98 15.06 9.43 -2.60
N ARG A 99 15.94 8.71 -3.30
CA ARG A 99 17.33 8.50 -2.82
C ARG A 99 18.05 9.83 -2.64
N LYS A 100 18.02 10.71 -3.66
CA LYS A 100 18.62 12.05 -3.60
C LYS A 100 18.04 12.89 -2.47
N ASN A 101 16.71 12.91 -2.34
CA ASN A 101 16.00 13.64 -1.30
C ASN A 101 16.31 13.11 0.10
N THR A 102 16.47 11.79 0.25
CA THR A 102 16.89 11.14 1.50
C THR A 102 18.29 11.61 1.90
N HIS A 103 19.26 11.62 0.99
CA HIS A 103 20.59 12.14 1.30
C HIS A 103 20.55 13.61 1.74
N LYS A 104 19.81 14.46 1.02
CA LYS A 104 19.63 15.87 1.37
C LYS A 104 18.96 16.03 2.74
N PHE A 105 17.85 15.33 2.97
CA PHE A 105 17.11 15.39 4.24
C PHE A 105 17.98 14.99 5.43
N TRP A 106 18.76 13.92 5.29
CA TRP A 106 19.70 13.47 6.34
C TRP A 106 20.76 14.52 6.64
N TRP A 107 21.31 15.13 5.59
CA TRP A 107 22.32 16.18 5.74
C TRP A 107 21.74 17.43 6.41
N ASP A 108 20.58 17.89 5.96
CA ASP A 108 19.93 19.13 6.40
C ASP A 108 19.45 19.03 7.85
N ASN A 109 18.98 17.85 8.29
CA ASN A 109 18.45 17.63 9.64
C ASN A 109 19.46 16.98 10.60
N LYS A 110 20.67 16.65 10.13
CA LYS A 110 21.69 15.92 10.91
C LYS A 110 21.12 14.65 11.56
N ALA A 111 20.36 13.90 10.77
CA ALA A 111 19.77 12.64 11.18
C ALA A 111 20.83 11.53 11.35
N ASP A 112 20.51 10.50 12.14
CA ASP A 112 21.40 9.37 12.38
C ASP A 112 21.73 8.64 11.06
N PRO A 113 23.01 8.59 10.64
CA PRO A 113 23.42 7.91 9.41
C PRO A 113 23.05 6.43 9.37
N LYS A 114 22.97 5.75 10.53
CA LYS A 114 22.62 4.32 10.63
C LYS A 114 21.18 4.01 10.20
N LEU A 115 20.34 5.03 10.15
CA LEU A 115 18.92 4.91 9.80
C LEU A 115 18.64 5.22 8.33
N ARG A 116 19.60 5.81 7.61
CA ARG A 116 19.40 6.29 6.23
C ARG A 116 19.09 5.14 5.27
N ASP A 117 19.90 4.10 5.30
CA ASP A 117 19.80 3.02 4.32
C ASP A 117 18.53 2.16 4.54
N LYS A 118 17.90 2.27 5.72
CA LYS A 118 16.62 1.60 6.02
C LYS A 118 15.45 2.11 5.18
N VAL A 119 15.52 3.34 4.67
CA VAL A 119 14.45 3.95 3.86
C VAL A 119 14.73 3.94 2.35
N ILE A 120 15.80 3.28 1.92
CA ILE A 120 16.17 3.15 0.50
C ILE A 120 15.93 1.70 0.07
N ILE A 121 15.04 1.51 -0.90
CA ILE A 121 14.80 0.19 -1.52
C ILE A 121 15.59 0.12 -2.81
N THR A 122 16.22 -1.02 -3.10
CA THR A 122 17.02 -1.17 -4.32
C THR A 122 16.14 -1.57 -5.51
N GLU A 123 16.67 -1.41 -6.72
CA GLU A 123 15.97 -1.82 -7.94
C GLU A 123 15.75 -3.34 -7.94
N GLU A 124 16.72 -4.12 -7.47
CA GLU A 124 16.61 -5.58 -7.38
C GLU A 124 15.52 -6.03 -6.40
N ASP A 125 15.33 -5.30 -5.29
CA ASP A 125 14.23 -5.55 -4.34
C ASP A 125 12.87 -5.35 -5.04
N ILE A 126 12.73 -4.31 -5.86
CA ILE A 126 11.49 -4.02 -6.59
C ILE A 126 11.25 -4.98 -7.75
N GLU A 127 12.27 -5.35 -8.51
CA GLU A 127 12.15 -6.33 -9.59
C GLU A 127 11.66 -7.67 -9.06
N ARG A 128 12.26 -8.15 -7.97
CA ARG A 128 11.80 -9.37 -7.28
C ARG A 128 10.37 -9.23 -6.77
N PHE A 129 10.04 -8.09 -6.16
CA PHE A 129 8.68 -7.83 -5.70
C PHE A 129 7.67 -7.86 -6.85
N LYS A 130 7.98 -7.26 -8.01
CA LYS A 130 7.11 -7.26 -9.19
C LYS A 130 6.90 -8.67 -9.76
N ALA A 131 7.95 -9.49 -9.78
CA ALA A 131 7.84 -10.90 -10.18
C ALA A 131 6.91 -11.68 -9.23
N GLU A 132 7.07 -11.53 -7.91
CA GLU A 132 6.19 -12.17 -6.94
C GLU A 132 4.76 -11.65 -7.01
N VAL A 133 4.55 -10.35 -7.27
CA VAL A 133 3.23 -9.75 -7.46
C VAL A 133 2.53 -10.38 -8.66
N ALA A 134 3.23 -10.60 -9.78
CA ALA A 134 2.66 -11.25 -10.95
C ALA A 134 2.16 -12.68 -10.62
N ASN A 135 2.96 -13.47 -9.91
CA ASN A 135 2.57 -14.82 -9.48
C ASN A 135 1.34 -14.80 -8.55
N VAL A 136 1.31 -13.88 -7.57
CA VAL A 136 0.19 -13.75 -6.63
C VAL A 136 -1.08 -13.27 -7.34
N LEU A 137 -0.96 -12.37 -8.31
CA LEU A 137 -2.08 -11.89 -9.12
C LEU A 137 -2.71 -13.02 -9.93
N GLU A 138 -1.89 -13.84 -10.61
CA GLU A 138 -2.37 -15.00 -11.36
C GLU A 138 -3.18 -15.95 -10.46
N SER A 139 -2.59 -16.36 -9.33
CA SER A 139 -3.28 -17.20 -8.34
C SER A 139 -4.53 -16.57 -7.73
N PHE A 140 -4.60 -15.24 -7.65
CA PHE A 140 -5.78 -14.54 -7.14
C PHE A 140 -6.92 -14.56 -8.17
N VAL A 141 -6.60 -14.26 -9.44
CA VAL A 141 -7.58 -14.27 -10.53
C VAL A 141 -8.17 -15.66 -10.73
N GLU A 142 -7.35 -16.71 -10.71
CA GLU A 142 -7.81 -18.10 -10.81
C GLU A 142 -8.83 -18.45 -9.71
N LYS A 143 -8.57 -18.03 -8.46
CA LYS A 143 -9.48 -18.26 -7.34
C LYS A 143 -10.79 -17.50 -7.49
N GLU A 144 -10.75 -16.24 -7.92
CA GLU A 144 -11.97 -15.46 -8.18
C GLU A 144 -12.80 -16.12 -9.29
N ASP A 145 -12.16 -16.61 -10.36
CA ASP A 145 -12.84 -17.30 -11.45
C ASP A 145 -13.51 -18.61 -10.99
N GLU A 146 -12.83 -19.39 -10.13
CA GLU A 146 -13.42 -20.59 -9.53
C GLU A 146 -14.64 -20.26 -8.67
N LEU A 147 -14.58 -19.20 -7.86
CA LEU A 147 -15.71 -18.74 -7.06
C LEU A 147 -16.90 -18.31 -7.93
N ILE A 148 -16.64 -17.61 -9.03
CA ILE A 148 -17.68 -17.21 -9.99
C ILE A 148 -18.34 -18.44 -10.62
N LYS A 149 -17.56 -19.45 -11.02
CA LYS A 149 -18.10 -20.71 -11.58
C LYS A 149 -18.98 -21.44 -10.56
N GLN A 150 -18.51 -21.58 -9.32
CA GLN A 150 -19.28 -22.22 -8.25
C GLN A 150 -20.60 -21.49 -7.96
N GLN A 151 -20.58 -20.16 -7.96
CA GLN A 151 -21.79 -19.35 -7.80
C GLN A 151 -22.76 -19.53 -8.96
N ALA A 152 -22.27 -19.56 -10.21
CA ALA A 152 -23.09 -19.79 -11.38
C ALA A 152 -23.76 -21.17 -11.36
N ASP A 153 -23.02 -22.22 -10.98
CA ASP A 153 -23.57 -23.58 -10.88
C ASP A 153 -24.60 -23.71 -9.75
N TYR A 154 -24.38 -23.02 -8.63
CA TYR A 154 -25.38 -22.93 -7.56
C TYR A 154 -26.68 -22.28 -8.05
N ILE A 155 -26.60 -21.16 -8.78
CA ILE A 155 -27.77 -20.49 -9.36
C ILE A 155 -28.52 -21.42 -10.31
N ARG A 156 -27.81 -22.08 -11.24
CA ARG A 156 -28.42 -23.04 -12.18
C ARG A 156 -29.10 -24.20 -11.47
N ALA A 157 -28.48 -24.76 -10.43
CA ALA A 157 -29.07 -25.84 -9.66
C ALA A 157 -30.35 -25.39 -8.93
N GLN A 158 -30.32 -24.18 -8.36
CA GLN A 158 -31.49 -23.60 -7.70
C GLN A 158 -32.62 -23.33 -8.70
N GLU A 159 -32.32 -22.81 -9.88
CA GLU A 159 -33.29 -22.60 -10.95
C GLU A 159 -33.90 -23.93 -11.42
N LYS A 160 -33.07 -24.95 -11.67
CA LYS A 160 -33.54 -26.29 -12.04
C LYS A 160 -34.50 -26.85 -11.00
N HIS A 161 -34.12 -26.79 -9.73
CA HIS A 161 -34.97 -27.24 -8.62
C HIS A 161 -36.31 -26.50 -8.57
N ARG A 162 -36.31 -25.17 -8.76
CA ARG A 162 -37.57 -24.39 -8.83
C ARG A 162 -38.46 -24.84 -9.99
N HIS A 163 -37.90 -25.10 -11.17
CA HIS A 163 -38.66 -25.58 -12.32
C HIS A 163 -39.27 -26.96 -12.05
N GLU A 164 -38.50 -27.89 -11.47
CA GLU A 164 -38.98 -29.23 -11.09
C GLU A 164 -40.16 -29.15 -10.11
N VAL A 165 -40.06 -28.31 -9.07
CA VAL A 165 -41.15 -28.11 -8.09
C VAL A 165 -42.41 -27.54 -8.75
N LEU A 166 -42.26 -26.53 -9.62
CA LEU A 166 -43.40 -25.95 -10.34
C LEU A 166 -44.06 -26.96 -11.28
N GLN A 167 -43.26 -27.77 -11.98
CA GLN A 167 -43.78 -28.82 -12.86
C GLN A 167 -44.56 -29.88 -12.07
N SER A 168 -44.02 -30.35 -10.94
CA SER A 168 -44.73 -31.31 -10.08
C SER A 168 -46.06 -30.75 -9.55
N LEU A 169 -46.13 -29.46 -9.21
CA LEU A 169 -47.39 -28.82 -8.80
C LEU A 169 -48.42 -28.79 -9.94
N LEU A 170 -47.99 -28.49 -11.17
CA LEU A 170 -48.87 -28.50 -12.35
C LEU A 170 -49.40 -29.90 -12.66
N GLU A 171 -48.54 -30.92 -12.60
CA GLU A 171 -48.92 -32.32 -12.84
C GLU A 171 -49.91 -32.86 -11.77
N VAL A 172 -49.80 -32.40 -10.52
CA VAL A 172 -50.70 -32.80 -9.42
C VAL A 172 -52.02 -32.01 -9.42
N CYS A 173 -52.00 -30.73 -9.78
CA CYS A 173 -53.20 -29.87 -9.76
C CYS A 173 -54.07 -29.94 -11.02
N PHE A 174 -53.53 -30.41 -12.16
CA PHE A 174 -54.30 -30.62 -13.40
C PHE A 174 -54.08 -32.02 -13.98
N PRO A 175 -54.63 -33.10 -13.38
CA PRO A 175 -54.35 -34.46 -13.82
C PRO A 175 -55.07 -34.86 -15.12
N TRP A 176 -56.08 -34.10 -15.56
CA TRP A 176 -56.88 -34.37 -16.75
C TRP A 176 -57.16 -33.06 -17.50
N MET A 177 -56.35 -32.78 -18.52
CA MET A 177 -56.73 -32.01 -19.70
C MET A 177 -56.10 -32.65 -20.92
#